data_AF-A0A8S3X1I7-F1
#
_entry.id   AF-A0A8S3X1I7-F1
#
_cell.length_a   1.000
_cell.length_b   1.000
_cell.length_c   1.000
_cell.angle_alpha   90.00
_cell.angle_beta   90.00
_cell.angle_gamma   90.00
#
_symmetry.space_group_name_H-M   'P 1'
#
loop_
_entity.id
_entity.type
_entity.pdbx_description
1 polymer ?
#
loop_
_entity_poly.entity_id
_entity_poly.type
_entity_poly.pdbx_seq_one_letter_code
_entity_poly.pdbx_strand_id
1 'polypeptide(L)'
;MKVANSGTTFIKRFLLSKIDDDPILQIKNGKVNYEAAIKQADLLLPEEIKEHAKAALTACRKVPDSYNNICEAAFYMTKCVHRENPAAFFFP
;
A
#
# COMPACT_ATOMS: atom_id res chain seq x y z
N MET A 1 -2.05 27.24 4.35
CA MET A 1 -3.35 26.77 3.82
C MET A 1 -3.39 25.25 3.85
N LYS A 2 -4.05 24.63 4.83
CA LYS A 2 -4.36 23.19 4.82
C LYS A 2 -5.84 23.06 4.50
N VAL A 3 -6.17 22.84 3.23
CA VAL A 3 -7.51 22.37 2.84
C VAL A 3 -7.55 20.90 3.23
N ALA A 4 -7.88 20.61 4.49
CA ALA A 4 -8.30 19.28 4.90
C ALA A 4 -9.70 19.07 4.32
N ASN A 5 -9.74 18.53 3.10
CA ASN A 5 -10.99 18.22 2.42
C ASN A 5 -11.64 17.03 3.15
N SER A 6 -12.75 17.29 3.85
CA SER A 6 -13.41 16.37 4.79
C SER A 6 -13.69 14.97 4.20
N GLY A 7 -13.94 14.88 2.88
CA GLY A 7 -14.15 13.62 2.18
C GLY A 7 -12.88 12.76 1.98
N THR A 8 -11.68 13.36 1.91
CA THR A 8 -10.43 12.62 1.72
C THR A 8 -10.01 11.89 2.99
N THR A 9 -10.39 12.40 4.17
CA THR A 9 -10.14 11.74 5.46
C THR A 9 -10.96 10.46 5.61
N PHE A 10 -12.21 10.45 5.13
CA PHE A 10 -13.06 9.26 5.17
C PHE A 10 -12.52 8.16 4.25
N ILE A 11 -12.14 8.49 3.01
CA ILE A 11 -11.54 7.54 2.06
C ILE A 11 -10.22 7.00 2.61
N LYS A 12 -9.35 7.85 3.19
CA LYS A 12 -8.11 7.40 3.83
C LYS A 12 -8.36 6.45 5.01
N ARG A 13 -9.40 6.70 5.83
CA ARG A 13 -9.79 5.81 6.95
C ARG A 13 -10.44 4.51 6.50
N PHE A 14 -11.21 4.54 5.41
CA PHE A 14 -11.79 3.34 4.82
C PHE A 14 -10.71 2.48 4.15
N LEU A 15 -9.79 3.09 3.41
CA LEU A 15 -8.60 2.42 2.88
C LEU A 15 -7.76 1.82 4.00
N LEU A 16 -7.56 2.53 5.09
CA LEU A 16 -6.90 2.00 6.29
C LEU A 16 -7.56 0.75 6.84
N SER A 17 -8.88 0.76 7.07
CA SER A 17 -9.56 -0.44 7.58
C SER A 17 -9.40 -1.63 6.64
N LYS A 18 -9.28 -1.36 5.33
CA LYS A 18 -9.00 -2.38 4.31
C LYS A 18 -7.52 -2.76 4.20
N ILE A 19 -6.61 -1.85 4.55
CA ILE A 19 -5.16 -2.10 4.65
C ILE A 19 -4.87 -3.01 5.84
N ASP A 20 -5.56 -2.83 6.97
CA ASP A 20 -5.44 -3.73 8.13
C ASP A 20 -5.91 -5.16 7.77
N ASP A 21 -6.83 -5.28 6.80
CA ASP A 21 -7.26 -6.53 6.20
C ASP A 21 -6.46 -6.93 4.94
N ASP A 22 -5.57 -6.08 4.42
CA ASP A 22 -4.77 -6.34 3.22
C ASP A 22 -3.59 -7.23 3.63
N PRO A 23 -3.60 -8.51 3.22
CA PRO A 23 -2.58 -9.43 3.67
C PRO A 23 -1.21 -9.14 3.04
N ILE A 24 -1.13 -8.29 2.01
CA ILE A 24 0.13 -7.93 1.34
C ILE A 24 0.79 -6.72 2.00
N LEU A 25 0.02 -5.70 2.40
CA LEU A 25 0.60 -4.49 3.01
C LEU A 25 0.92 -4.70 4.50
N GLN A 26 2.12 -5.18 4.78
CA GLN A 26 2.53 -5.53 6.13
C GLN A 26 2.98 -4.32 6.95
N ILE A 27 2.28 -4.01 8.04
CA ILE A 27 2.65 -2.95 8.99
C ILE A 27 3.27 -3.58 10.23
N LYS A 28 4.52 -3.21 10.55
CA LYS A 28 5.21 -3.64 11.78
C LYS A 28 5.78 -2.43 12.50
N ASN A 29 5.47 -2.30 13.79
CA ASN A 29 5.91 -1.18 14.64
C ASN A 29 5.56 0.21 14.06
N GLY A 30 4.38 0.35 13.48
CA GLY A 30 3.92 1.61 12.90
C GLY A 30 4.65 2.02 11.61
N LYS A 31 5.34 1.09 10.95
CA LYS A 31 5.99 1.29 9.65
C LYS A 31 5.59 0.20 8.68
N VAL A 32 5.53 0.55 7.40
CA VAL A 32 5.42 -0.42 6.32
C VAL A 32 6.68 -1.28 6.29
N ASN A 33 6.51 -2.60 6.21
CA ASN A 33 7.59 -3.57 6.07
C ASN A 33 7.61 -4.12 4.64
N TYR A 34 8.52 -3.58 3.83
CA TYR A 34 8.72 -3.99 2.44
C TYR A 34 9.06 -5.48 2.28
N GLU A 35 9.98 -6.01 3.08
CA GLU A 35 10.41 -7.42 2.96
C GLU A 35 9.27 -8.39 3.28
N ALA A 36 8.48 -8.05 4.31
CA ALA A 36 7.29 -8.82 4.64
C ALA A 36 6.24 -8.72 3.52
N ALA A 37 6.03 -7.54 2.94
CA ALA A 37 5.10 -7.36 1.83
C ALA A 37 5.50 -8.16 0.58
N ILE A 38 6.78 -8.21 0.22
CA ILE A 38 7.27 -9.04 -0.89
C ILE A 38 7.03 -10.53 -0.63
N LYS A 39 7.30 -11.00 0.60
CA LYS A 39 7.02 -12.39 0.97
C LYS A 39 5.54 -12.74 0.90
N GLN A 40 4.67 -11.85 1.35
CA GLN A 40 3.23 -12.05 1.27
C GLN A 40 2.73 -12.05 -0.17
N ALA A 41 3.26 -11.16 -1.01
CA ALA A 41 3.00 -11.18 -2.44
C ALA A 41 3.42 -12.53 -3.08
N ASP A 42 4.57 -13.08 -2.70
CA ASP A 42 5.03 -14.38 -3.20
C ASP A 42 4.14 -15.55 -2.76
N LEU A 43 3.53 -15.47 -1.57
CA LEU A 43 2.72 -16.54 -0.98
C LEU A 43 1.24 -16.49 -1.40
N LEU A 44 0.71 -15.28 -1.60
CA LEU A 44 -0.74 -15.06 -1.75
C LEU A 44 -1.17 -14.77 -3.18
N LEU A 45 -0.26 -14.26 -4.02
CA LEU A 45 -0.59 -13.91 -5.39
C LEU A 45 -0.29 -15.07 -6.35
N PRO A 46 -1.15 -15.29 -7.35
CA PRO A 46 -0.86 -16.23 -8.43
C PRO A 46 0.33 -15.75 -9.29
N GLU A 47 1.01 -16.71 -9.92
CA GLU A 47 2.24 -16.49 -10.70
C GLU A 47 2.09 -15.43 -11.80
N GLU A 48 0.89 -15.28 -12.37
CA GLU A 48 0.60 -14.32 -13.44
C GLU A 48 0.67 -12.85 -12.99
N ILE A 49 0.40 -12.56 -11.71
CA ILE A 49 0.36 -11.17 -11.20
C ILE A 49 1.40 -10.88 -10.12
N LYS A 50 1.99 -11.91 -9.50
CA LYS A 50 2.94 -11.73 -8.39
C LYS A 50 4.15 -10.90 -8.78
N GLU A 51 4.73 -11.12 -9.97
CA GLU A 51 5.94 -10.41 -10.39
C GLU A 51 5.64 -8.95 -10.69
N HIS A 52 4.47 -8.66 -11.25
CA HIS A 52 3.98 -7.29 -11.43
C HIS A 52 3.77 -6.59 -10.09
N ALA A 53 3.14 -7.26 -9.12
CA ALA A 53 2.93 -6.72 -7.79
C ALA A 53 4.26 -6.47 -7.06
N LYS A 54 5.21 -7.40 -7.13
CA LYS A 54 6.55 -7.25 -6.53
C LYS A 54 7.34 -6.11 -7.16
N ALA A 55 7.27 -5.96 -8.48
CA ALA A 55 7.89 -4.83 -9.16
C ALA A 55 7.31 -3.49 -8.68
N ALA A 56 5.99 -3.37 -8.57
CA ALA A 56 5.32 -2.18 -8.08
C ALA A 56 5.65 -1.89 -6.60
N LEU A 57 5.63 -2.90 -5.73
CA LEU A 57 6.06 -2.80 -4.32
C LEU A 57 7.51 -2.32 -4.21
N THR A 58 8.40 -2.83 -5.08
CA THR A 58 9.82 -2.44 -5.13
C THR A 58 9.99 -0.98 -5.54
N ALA A 59 9.27 -0.54 -6.59
CA ALA A 59 9.29 0.84 -7.05
C ALA A 59 8.79 1.82 -5.97
N CYS A 60 7.79 1.41 -5.19
CA CYS A 60 7.13 2.23 -4.19
C CYS A 60 7.72 2.14 -2.78
N ARG A 61 8.77 1.32 -2.56
CA ARG A 61 9.28 0.97 -1.22
C ARG A 61 9.70 2.16 -0.33
N LYS A 62 10.08 3.30 -0.94
CA LYS A 62 10.52 4.51 -0.22
C LYS A 62 9.41 5.54 -0.02
N VAL A 63 8.24 5.34 -0.61
CA VAL A 63 7.11 6.27 -0.46
C VAL A 63 6.66 6.42 1.01
N PRO A 64 6.54 5.33 1.80
CA PRO A 64 6.20 5.42 3.22
C PRO A 64 7.12 6.32 4.05
N ASP A 65 8.41 6.40 3.71
CA ASP A 65 9.43 7.15 4.47
C ASP A 65 9.17 8.66 4.50
N SER A 66 8.36 9.17 3.56
CA SER A 66 7.99 10.59 3.49
C SER A 66 6.86 10.98 4.44
N TYR A 67 6.27 10.02 5.17
CA TYR A 67 5.07 10.23 5.97
C TYR A 67 5.26 9.72 7.41
N ASN A 68 5.08 10.61 8.38
CA ASN A 68 5.13 10.25 9.81
C ASN A 68 3.89 9.52 10.29
N ASN A 69 2.76 9.73 9.60
CA ASN A 69 1.50 9.09 9.93
C ASN A 69 1.38 7.80 9.10
N ILE A 70 1.25 6.66 9.79
CA ILE A 70 1.17 5.33 9.15
C ILE A 70 0.02 5.23 8.15
N CYS A 71 -1.09 5.91 8.40
CA CYS A 71 -2.25 5.93 7.53
C CYS A 71 -1.98 6.67 6.23
N GLU A 72 -1.22 7.77 6.30
CA GLU A 72 -0.78 8.49 5.12
C GLU A 72 0.29 7.70 4.37
N ALA A 73 1.24 7.10 5.08
CA ALA A 73 2.27 6.25 4.51
C ALA A 73 1.65 5.09 3.69
N ALA A 74 0.68 4.39 4.30
CA ALA A 74 -0.04 3.30 3.65
C ALA A 74 -0.86 3.79 2.44
N PHE A 75 -1.65 4.87 2.60
CA PHE A 75 -2.42 5.45 1.50
C PHE A 75 -1.55 5.82 0.29
N TYR A 76 -0.44 6.52 0.52
CA TYR A 76 0.43 6.98 -0.57
C TYR A 76 1.23 5.83 -1.18
N MET A 77 1.57 4.80 -0.41
CA MET A 77 2.15 3.58 -0.95
C MET A 77 1.16 2.83 -1.85
N THR A 78 -0.07 2.57 -1.39
CA THR A 78 -1.11 1.91 -2.18
C THR A 78 -1.40 2.70 -3.46
N LYS A 79 -1.47 4.03 -3.35
CA LYS A 79 -1.61 4.92 -4.52
C LYS A 79 -0.44 4.79 -5.49
N CYS A 80 0.79 4.67 -4.99
CA CYS A 80 1.97 4.47 -5.82
C CYS A 80 1.88 3.12 -6.55
N VAL A 81 1.59 2.03 -5.83
CA VAL A 81 1.48 0.68 -6.41
C VAL A 81 0.41 0.62 -7.50
N HIS A 82 -0.75 1.23 -7.26
CA HIS A 82 -1.81 1.34 -8.26
C HIS A 82 -1.35 2.11 -9.52
N ARG A 83 -0.53 3.16 -9.35
CA ARG A 83 -0.03 3.94 -10.50
C ARG A 83 1.00 3.17 -11.32
N GLU A 84 1.82 2.34 -10.69
CA GLU A 84 2.83 1.53 -11.38
C GLU A 84 2.20 0.48 -12.29
N ASN A 85 1.11 -0.17 -11.85
CA ASN A 85 0.37 -1.10 -12.71
C ASN A 85 -1.12 -1.13 -12.35
N PRO A 86 -1.95 -0.22 -12.88
CA PRO A 86 -3.36 -0.14 -12.53
C PRO A 86 -4.16 -1.34 -13.03
N ALA A 87 -3.69 -2.02 -14.10
CA ALA A 87 -4.36 -3.16 -14.69
C ALA A 87 -4.18 -4.46 -13.89
N ALA A 88 -3.06 -4.60 -13.17
CA ALA A 88 -2.77 -5.75 -12.31
C ALA A 88 -2.97 -5.45 -10.81
N PHE A 89 -3.46 -4.26 -10.47
CA PHE A 89 -3.69 -3.85 -9.09
C PHE A 89 -4.98 -4.46 -8.55
N PHE A 90 -4.85 -5.25 -7.46
CA PHE A 90 -5.99 -5.78 -6.72
C PHE A 90 -5.91 -5.29 -5.27
N PHE A 91 -7.02 -4.75 -4.77
CA PHE A 91 -7.15 -4.26 -3.40
C PHE A 91 -8.56 -4.57 -2.87
N PRO A 92 -8.69 -5.32 -1.75
CA PRO A 92 -9.97 -5.79 -1.21
C PRO A 92 -10.79 -4.74 -0.42
#